data_AF-A0A261SEQ5-F1
#
_entry.id   AF-A0A261SEQ5-F1
#
_cell.length_a   1.000
_cell.length_b   1.000
_cell.length_c   1.000
_cell.angle_alpha   90.00
_cell.angle_beta   90.00
_cell.angle_gamma   90.00
#
_symmetry.space_group_name_H-M   'P 1'
#
loop_
_entity.id
_entity.type
_entity.pdbx_description
1 polymer ?
#
loop_
_entity_poly.entity_id
_entity_poly.type
_entity_poly.pdbx_seq_one_letter_code
_entity_poly.pdbx_strand_id
1 'polypeptide(L)'
;MSTDLSPKLKKLVRSANEKGHYAVEAVAARLLTEPQSLDHQINLVGALHEVGSLKNVLAPYWQAWRGDASAWAGRCVARLTTADHDGWALAALLALPHDTVIRAARAAGFEIVSLRKSDRWDKPALHIATLALAPKTGLERMLVPVLELGWDAASGELADCVRARAALLDQQGKHEGSLVGRGSMAYFCRAALPHGVWRSVSLPFEITQDEVLPQQTLVMLAEQTA
;
A
#
# COMPACT_ATOMS: atom_id res chain seq x y z
N MET A 1 23.27 16.22 -1.09
CA MET A 1 24.04 15.51 -0.04
C MET A 1 23.07 14.59 0.69
N SER A 2 23.31 13.28 0.73
CA SER A 2 22.45 12.38 1.52
C SER A 2 22.64 12.68 3.00
N THR A 3 21.55 12.79 3.75
CA THR A 3 21.61 13.01 5.20
C THR A 3 22.18 11.76 5.87
N ASP A 4 23.29 11.88 6.60
CA ASP A 4 23.79 10.77 7.41
C ASP A 4 22.79 10.46 8.54
N LEU A 5 22.13 9.31 8.45
CA LEU A 5 21.15 8.84 9.42
C LEU A 5 21.77 7.97 10.52
N SER A 6 23.08 7.68 10.46
CA SER A 6 23.74 6.77 11.39
C SER A 6 23.54 7.14 12.87
N PRO A 7 23.65 8.43 13.29
CA PRO A 7 23.37 8.81 14.68
C PRO A 7 21.91 8.56 15.09
N LYS A 8 20.95 8.81 14.18
CA LYS A 8 19.52 8.57 14.42
C LYS A 8 19.22 7.08 14.53
N LEU A 9 19.83 6.26 13.68
CA LEU A 9 19.68 4.80 13.70
C LEU A 9 20.27 4.22 14.99
N LYS A 10 21.46 4.63 15.44
CA LYS A 10 22.05 4.20 16.73
C LYS A 10 21.13 4.54 17.91
N LYS A 11 20.55 5.74 17.92
CA LYS A 11 19.57 6.14 18.94
C LYS A 11 18.29 5.29 18.86
N LEU A 12 17.80 5.01 17.66
CA LEU A 12 16.61 4.20 17.43
C LEU A 12 16.81 2.77 17.92
N VAL A 13 17.94 2.12 17.63
CA VAL A 13 18.30 0.78 18.13
C VAL A 13 18.17 0.72 19.64
N ARG A 14 18.82 1.64 20.35
CA ARG A 14 18.75 1.71 21.82
C ARG A 14 17.33 1.91 22.33
N SER A 15 16.61 2.90 21.79
CA SER A 15 15.25 3.21 22.26
C SER A 15 14.25 2.10 21.92
N ALA A 16 14.42 1.40 20.80
CA ALA A 16 13.56 0.29 20.40
C ALA A 16 13.78 -0.91 21.32
N ASN A 17 15.02 -1.21 21.69
CA ASN A 17 15.34 -2.24 22.68
C ASN A 17 14.71 -1.93 24.05
N GLU A 18 14.88 -0.70 24.55
CA GLU A 18 14.30 -0.25 25.84
C GLU A 18 12.76 -0.35 25.88
N LYS A 19 12.10 -0.23 24.72
CA LYS A 19 10.63 -0.31 24.58
C LYS A 19 10.12 -1.71 24.20
N GLY A 20 11.00 -2.70 24.03
CA GLY A 20 10.62 -4.03 23.57
C GLY A 20 10.20 -4.11 22.09
N HIS A 21 10.54 -3.10 21.28
CA HIS A 21 10.25 -3.06 19.84
C HIS A 21 11.34 -3.80 19.05
N TYR A 22 11.49 -5.10 19.29
CA TYR A 22 12.62 -5.88 18.78
C TYR A 22 12.74 -5.92 17.25
N ALA A 23 11.62 -5.91 16.51
CA ALA A 23 11.66 -5.84 15.05
C ALA A 23 12.28 -4.51 14.55
N VAL A 24 11.92 -3.39 15.18
CA VAL A 24 12.48 -2.07 14.85
C VAL A 24 13.97 -2.03 15.19
N GLU A 25 14.35 -2.57 16.34
CA GLU A 25 15.75 -2.67 16.77
C GLU A 25 16.60 -3.45 15.77
N ALA A 26 16.19 -4.67 15.43
CA ALA A 26 16.92 -5.54 14.51
C ALA A 26 17.08 -4.93 13.12
N VAL A 27 16.01 -4.33 12.58
CA VAL A 27 16.05 -3.70 11.25
C VAL A 27 16.91 -2.43 11.26
N ALA A 28 16.82 -1.61 12.31
CA ALA A 28 17.66 -0.42 12.47
C ALA A 28 19.14 -0.79 12.61
N ALA A 29 19.46 -1.85 13.33
CA ALA A 29 20.82 -2.37 13.47
C ALA A 29 21.37 -2.87 12.12
N ARG A 30 20.55 -3.58 11.35
CA ARG A 30 20.90 -4.03 9.99
C ARG A 30 21.18 -2.87 9.03
N LEU A 31 20.44 -1.76 9.15
CA LEU A 31 20.69 -0.56 8.36
C LEU A 31 22.01 0.16 8.72
N LEU A 32 22.55 -0.04 9.92
CA LEU A 32 23.88 0.50 10.25
C LEU A 32 24.99 -0.23 9.51
N THR A 33 24.80 -1.51 9.17
CA THR A 33 25.76 -2.31 8.40
C THR A 33 25.54 -2.19 6.90
N GLU A 34 24.28 -2.07 6.47
CA GLU A 34 23.87 -2.09 5.06
C GLU A 34 22.98 -0.86 4.72
N PRO A 35 23.51 0.38 4.82
CA PRO A 35 22.69 1.60 4.78
C PRO A 35 22.04 1.89 3.43
N GLN A 36 22.58 1.30 2.35
CA GLN A 36 22.07 1.48 0.99
C GLN A 36 21.06 0.41 0.58
N SER A 37 20.79 -0.58 1.45
CA SER A 37 19.84 -1.65 1.14
C SER A 37 18.41 -1.11 1.18
N LEU A 38 17.80 -0.96 0.00
CA LEU A 38 16.41 -0.50 -0.14
C LEU A 38 15.43 -1.39 0.63
N ASP A 39 15.65 -2.71 0.68
CA ASP A 39 14.81 -3.61 1.47
C ASP A 39 14.87 -3.33 2.96
N HIS A 40 16.07 -3.04 3.48
CA HIS A 40 16.22 -2.72 4.89
C HIS A 40 15.61 -1.37 5.22
N GLN A 41 15.70 -0.40 4.31
CA GLN A 41 15.03 0.90 4.44
C GLN A 41 13.50 0.73 4.47
N ILE A 42 12.95 -0.06 3.55
CA ILE A 42 11.51 -0.41 3.51
C ILE A 42 11.09 -1.13 4.80
N ASN A 43 11.87 -2.12 5.24
CA ASN A 43 11.60 -2.85 6.47
C ASN A 43 11.55 -1.92 7.68
N LEU A 44 12.43 -0.92 7.76
CA LEU A 44 12.43 -0.01 8.91
C LEU A 44 11.17 0.82 8.94
N VAL A 45 10.79 1.40 7.79
CA VAL A 45 9.56 2.17 7.66
C VAL A 45 8.34 1.31 8.02
N GLY A 46 8.28 0.08 7.52
CA GLY A 46 7.21 -0.87 7.85
C GLY A 46 7.15 -1.23 9.33
N ALA A 47 8.29 -1.56 9.94
CA ALA A 47 8.37 -1.90 11.36
C ALA A 47 8.01 -0.70 12.26
N LEU A 48 8.39 0.52 11.87
CA LEU A 48 8.00 1.73 12.58
C LEU A 48 6.48 1.96 12.53
N HIS A 49 5.83 1.68 11.39
CA HIS A 49 4.37 1.72 11.29
C HIS A 49 3.69 0.67 12.18
N GLU A 50 4.23 -0.54 12.25
CA GLU A 50 3.67 -1.62 13.07
C GLU A 50 3.64 -1.26 14.56
N VAL A 51 4.66 -0.56 15.06
CA VAL A 51 4.70 -0.09 16.47
C VAL A 51 4.02 1.26 16.68
N GLY A 52 3.19 1.73 15.74
CA GLY A 52 2.41 2.96 15.87
C GLY A 52 3.26 4.25 15.84
N SER A 53 4.45 4.22 15.23
CA SER A 53 5.27 5.43 15.12
C SER A 53 4.56 6.48 14.29
N LEU A 54 4.47 7.69 14.85
CA LEU A 54 3.80 8.82 14.21
C LEU A 54 4.62 9.40 13.05
N LYS A 55 3.95 10.22 12.22
CA LYS A 55 4.54 10.84 11.01
C LYS A 55 5.85 11.58 11.29
N ASN A 56 6.00 12.20 12.46
CA ASN A 56 7.22 12.91 12.86
C ASN A 56 8.43 11.98 13.07
N VAL A 57 8.21 10.75 13.52
CA VAL A 57 9.26 9.72 13.67
C VAL A 57 9.69 9.21 12.30
N LEU A 58 8.75 9.04 11.39
CA LEU A 58 8.97 8.54 10.03
C LEU A 58 9.57 9.58 9.09
N ALA A 59 9.22 10.86 9.26
CA ALA A 59 9.57 11.94 8.34
C ALA A 59 11.07 12.02 7.99
N PRO A 60 12.01 11.92 8.94
CA PRO A 60 13.44 11.95 8.60
C PRO A 60 13.89 10.81 7.68
N TYR A 61 13.29 9.62 7.83
CA TYR A 61 13.60 8.46 7.02
C TYR A 61 13.00 8.59 5.63
N TRP A 62 11.74 9.04 5.55
CA TRP A 62 11.08 9.32 4.27
C TRP A 62 11.83 10.37 3.45
N GLN A 63 12.23 11.48 4.08
CA GLN A 63 13.00 12.55 3.43
C GLN A 63 14.34 12.05 2.90
N ALA A 64 15.00 11.13 3.61
CA ALA A 64 16.30 10.61 3.22
C ALA A 64 16.22 9.52 2.13
N TRP A 65 15.22 8.65 2.18
CA TRP A 65 15.20 7.42 1.37
C TRP A 65 14.20 7.44 0.22
N ARG A 66 13.11 8.21 0.31
CA ARG A 66 12.10 8.30 -0.77
C ARG A 66 12.42 9.38 -1.80
N GLY A 67 13.70 9.72 -1.96
CA GLY A 67 14.16 10.66 -2.99
C GLY A 67 13.85 10.16 -4.41
N ASP A 68 13.93 8.84 -4.62
CA ASP A 68 13.38 8.16 -5.79
C ASP A 68 12.13 7.37 -5.37
N ALA A 69 10.99 8.06 -5.36
CA ALA A 69 9.71 7.47 -5.01
C ALA A 69 9.29 6.34 -5.96
N SER A 70 9.75 6.36 -7.22
CA SER A 70 9.45 5.33 -8.22
C SER A 70 10.16 4.02 -7.90
N ALA A 71 11.48 4.07 -7.65
CA ALA A 71 12.25 2.90 -7.24
C ALA A 71 11.73 2.31 -5.91
N TRP A 72 11.37 3.18 -4.96
CA TRP A 72 10.77 2.78 -3.69
C TRP A 72 9.43 2.04 -3.89
N ALA A 73 8.51 2.64 -4.65
CA ALA A 73 7.20 2.05 -4.94
C ALA A 73 7.34 0.72 -5.70
N GLY A 74 8.19 0.70 -6.74
CA GLY A 74 8.49 -0.50 -7.52
C GLY A 74 9.00 -1.65 -6.66
N ARG A 75 9.92 -1.37 -5.71
CA ARG A 75 10.43 -2.40 -4.79
C ARG A 75 9.35 -2.90 -3.82
N CYS A 76 8.52 -2.01 -3.28
CA CYS A 76 7.40 -2.40 -2.41
C CYS A 76 6.41 -3.31 -3.17
N VAL A 77 6.00 -2.91 -4.37
CA VAL A 77 5.09 -3.70 -5.22
C VAL A 77 5.70 -5.06 -5.58
N ALA A 78 6.98 -5.13 -5.94
CA ALA A 78 7.66 -6.38 -6.27
C ALA A 78 7.72 -7.37 -5.08
N ARG A 79 7.76 -6.86 -3.85
CA ARG A 79 7.65 -7.71 -2.65
C ARG A 79 6.21 -8.21 -2.48
N LEU A 80 5.22 -7.35 -2.69
CA LEU A 80 3.81 -7.69 -2.54
C LEU A 80 3.29 -8.66 -3.62
N THR A 81 3.91 -8.72 -4.79
CA THR A 81 3.57 -9.75 -5.81
C THR A 81 3.96 -11.16 -5.37
N THR A 82 5.01 -11.30 -4.57
CA THR A 82 5.58 -12.60 -4.16
C THR A 82 5.20 -13.01 -2.73
N ALA A 83 4.88 -12.04 -1.86
CA ALA A 83 4.48 -12.29 -0.48
C ALA A 83 3.22 -11.49 -0.12
N ASP A 84 2.10 -12.19 0.04
CA ASP A 84 0.80 -11.62 0.41
C ASP A 84 0.70 -11.14 1.87
N HIS A 85 1.66 -11.53 2.71
CA HIS A 85 1.73 -11.21 4.13
C HIS A 85 2.80 -10.16 4.47
N ASP A 86 3.47 -9.58 3.46
CA ASP A 86 4.48 -8.55 3.64
C ASP A 86 3.85 -7.19 3.99
N GLY A 87 3.36 -7.12 5.22
CA GLY A 87 2.73 -5.92 5.79
C GLY A 87 3.70 -4.74 5.91
N TRP A 88 5.01 -4.98 5.93
CA TRP A 88 6.02 -3.93 5.96
C TRP A 88 6.16 -3.24 4.61
N ALA A 89 6.22 -4.00 3.51
CA ALA A 89 6.18 -3.44 2.16
C ALA A 89 4.86 -2.69 1.92
N LEU A 90 3.74 -3.22 2.43
CA LEU A 90 2.43 -2.56 2.31
C LEU A 90 2.38 -1.24 3.07
N ALA A 91 2.83 -1.22 4.33
CA ALA A 91 2.90 0.01 5.13
C ALA A 91 3.88 1.03 4.54
N ALA A 92 4.97 0.57 3.92
CA ALA A 92 5.94 1.43 3.29
C ALA A 92 5.42 2.15 2.03
N LEU A 93 4.24 1.79 1.50
CA LEU A 93 3.55 2.55 0.46
C LEU A 93 2.80 3.78 0.99
N LEU A 94 2.46 3.82 2.28
CA LEU A 94 1.71 4.93 2.88
C LEU A 94 2.47 6.25 2.71
N ALA A 95 1.70 7.32 2.52
CA ALA A 95 2.17 8.68 2.24
C ALA A 95 3.00 8.83 0.94
N LEU A 96 2.94 7.87 0.02
CA LEU A 96 3.41 8.08 -1.35
C LEU A 96 2.29 8.65 -2.22
N PRO A 97 2.61 9.42 -3.27
CA PRO A 97 1.65 9.81 -4.30
C PRO A 97 1.01 8.58 -4.96
N HIS A 98 -0.33 8.59 -5.09
CA HIS A 98 -1.08 7.48 -5.65
C HIS A 98 -0.66 7.13 -7.08
N ASP A 99 -0.40 8.14 -7.92
CA ASP A 99 0.01 7.97 -9.33
C ASP A 99 1.32 7.17 -9.45
N THR A 100 2.28 7.43 -8.56
CA THR A 100 3.57 6.75 -8.52
C THR A 100 3.41 5.27 -8.17
N VAL A 101 2.56 4.96 -7.19
CA VAL A 101 2.32 3.57 -6.78
C VAL A 101 1.46 2.82 -7.79
N ILE A 102 0.47 3.46 -8.40
CA ILE A 102 -0.31 2.89 -9.49
C ILE A 102 0.59 2.57 -10.68
N ARG A 103 1.50 3.46 -11.08
CA ARG A 103 2.50 3.19 -12.13
C ARG A 103 3.36 1.96 -11.79
N ALA A 104 3.87 1.89 -10.56
CA ALA A 104 4.65 0.74 -10.11
C ALA A 104 3.84 -0.57 -10.15
N ALA A 105 2.57 -0.55 -9.73
CA ALA A 105 1.68 -1.69 -9.81
C ALA A 105 1.43 -2.14 -11.26
N ARG A 106 1.16 -1.20 -12.16
CA ARG A 106 0.97 -1.50 -13.59
C ARG A 106 2.22 -2.05 -14.25
N ALA A 107 3.40 -1.52 -13.92
CA ALA A 107 4.67 -2.06 -14.37
C ALA A 107 4.91 -3.52 -13.89
N ALA A 108 4.28 -3.91 -12.78
CA ALA A 108 4.25 -5.28 -12.28
C ALA A 108 3.11 -6.15 -12.86
N GLY A 109 2.36 -5.63 -13.84
CA GLY A 109 1.30 -6.35 -14.56
C GLY A 109 -0.10 -6.24 -13.96
N PHE A 110 -0.30 -5.44 -12.92
CA PHE A 110 -1.63 -5.20 -12.36
C PHE A 110 -2.47 -4.30 -13.27
N GLU A 111 -3.76 -4.60 -13.36
CA GLU A 111 -4.78 -3.80 -14.03
C GLU A 111 -5.75 -3.23 -13.01
N ILE A 112 -6.20 -1.99 -13.22
CA ILE A 112 -7.24 -1.39 -12.39
C ILE A 112 -8.57 -2.04 -12.78
N VAL A 113 -9.19 -2.76 -11.84
CA VAL A 113 -10.48 -3.44 -12.05
C VAL A 113 -11.65 -2.65 -11.49
N SER A 114 -11.41 -1.79 -10.50
CA SER A 114 -12.45 -0.93 -9.92
C SER A 114 -11.81 0.34 -9.39
N LEU A 115 -12.51 1.46 -9.53
CA LEU A 115 -12.16 2.74 -8.94
C LEU A 115 -13.38 3.32 -8.23
N ARG A 116 -13.26 3.52 -6.92
CA ARG A 116 -14.38 3.92 -6.06
C ARG A 116 -13.99 5.02 -5.08
N LYS A 117 -14.99 5.64 -4.46
CA LYS A 117 -14.86 6.54 -3.32
C LYS A 117 -15.41 5.88 -2.05
N SER A 118 -14.86 6.29 -0.92
CA SER A 118 -15.40 5.99 0.40
C SER A 118 -15.40 7.28 1.20
N ASP A 119 -16.59 7.74 1.59
CA ASP A 119 -16.75 8.96 2.36
C ASP A 119 -16.21 8.76 3.78
N ARG A 120 -15.58 9.81 4.33
CA ARG A 120 -15.04 9.83 5.69
C ARG A 120 -15.66 11.01 6.43
N TRP A 121 -16.09 10.77 7.67
CA TRP A 121 -16.85 11.74 8.46
C TRP A 121 -16.10 13.06 8.71
N ASP A 122 -14.80 13.00 8.95
CA ASP A 122 -13.97 14.14 9.39
C ASP A 122 -12.77 14.41 8.47
N LYS A 123 -12.71 13.76 7.30
CA LYS A 123 -11.58 13.80 6.36
C LYS A 123 -12.09 13.87 4.92
N PRO A 124 -11.26 14.32 3.97
CA PRO A 124 -11.57 14.19 2.55
C PRO A 124 -12.00 12.76 2.19
N ALA A 125 -12.78 12.56 1.14
CA ALA A 125 -13.10 11.21 0.68
C ALA A 125 -11.82 10.41 0.38
N LEU A 126 -11.88 9.11 0.57
CA LEU A 126 -10.83 8.18 0.15
C LEU A 126 -11.18 7.70 -1.26
N HIS A 127 -10.32 7.96 -2.24
CA HIS A 127 -10.42 7.33 -3.55
C HIS A 127 -9.64 6.02 -3.52
N ILE A 128 -10.22 4.94 -4.01
CA ILE A 128 -9.68 3.59 -3.90
C ILE A 128 -9.63 2.95 -5.28
N ALA A 129 -8.43 2.62 -5.74
CA ALA A 129 -8.22 1.74 -6.88
C ALA A 129 -8.05 0.30 -6.38
N THR A 130 -8.90 -0.61 -6.86
CA THR A 130 -8.64 -2.06 -6.77
C THR A 130 -7.91 -2.49 -8.02
N LEU A 131 -6.76 -3.12 -7.82
CA LEU A 131 -5.94 -3.66 -8.88
C LEU A 131 -5.81 -5.17 -8.73
N ALA A 132 -5.85 -5.89 -9.86
CA ALA A 132 -5.60 -7.32 -9.91
C ALA A 132 -4.78 -7.69 -11.16
N LEU A 133 -4.10 -8.83 -11.14
CA LEU A 133 -3.56 -9.39 -12.38
C LEU A 133 -4.71 -9.87 -13.27
N ALA A 134 -4.46 -9.91 -14.59
CA ALA A 134 -5.41 -10.42 -15.56
C ALA A 134 -5.90 -11.82 -15.14
N PRO A 135 -7.22 -12.07 -15.15
CA PRO A 135 -7.79 -13.35 -14.76
C PRO A 135 -7.29 -14.44 -15.71
N LYS A 136 -6.96 -15.60 -15.14
CA LYS A 136 -6.71 -16.79 -15.96
C LYS A 136 -8.05 -17.32 -16.47
N THR A 137 -8.06 -17.89 -17.67
CA THR A 137 -9.24 -18.55 -18.25
C THR A 137 -9.84 -19.55 -17.26
N GLY A 138 -11.15 -19.46 -17.02
CA GLY A 138 -11.88 -20.29 -16.07
C GLY A 138 -11.87 -19.78 -14.62
N LEU A 139 -11.23 -18.64 -14.34
CA LEU A 139 -11.19 -17.99 -13.02
C LEU A 139 -11.78 -16.57 -13.06
N GLU A 140 -12.78 -16.32 -13.91
CA GLU A 140 -13.36 -15.00 -14.16
C GLU A 140 -14.10 -14.40 -12.95
N ARG A 141 -14.38 -15.22 -11.92
CA ARG A 141 -14.96 -14.79 -10.64
C ARG A 141 -13.94 -14.70 -9.52
N MET A 142 -12.65 -14.82 -9.82
CA MET A 142 -11.60 -14.77 -8.82
C MET A 142 -10.50 -13.79 -9.25
N LEU A 143 -10.34 -12.74 -8.46
CA LEU A 143 -9.27 -11.76 -8.64
C LEU A 143 -8.06 -12.21 -7.83
N VAL A 144 -6.92 -12.44 -8.50
CA VAL A 144 -5.69 -12.92 -7.85
C VAL A 144 -4.47 -12.36 -8.56
N PRO A 145 -3.48 -11.85 -7.82
CA PRO A 145 -3.59 -11.22 -6.51
C PRO A 145 -4.41 -9.92 -6.55
N VAL A 146 -4.90 -9.44 -5.39
CA VAL A 146 -5.53 -8.12 -5.26
C VAL A 146 -4.62 -7.16 -4.48
N LEU A 147 -4.47 -5.95 -4.99
CA LEU A 147 -3.87 -4.79 -4.34
C LEU A 147 -4.91 -3.66 -4.36
N GLU A 148 -5.28 -3.10 -3.21
CA GLU A 148 -6.08 -1.88 -3.16
C GLU A 148 -5.24 -0.71 -2.68
N LEU A 149 -5.37 0.41 -3.37
CA LEU A 149 -4.65 1.64 -3.12
C LEU A 149 -5.67 2.75 -2.86
N GLY A 150 -5.81 3.13 -1.59
CA GLY A 150 -6.67 4.21 -1.12
C GLY A 150 -5.88 5.48 -0.87
N TRP A 151 -6.20 6.57 -1.57
CA TRP A 151 -5.59 7.89 -1.36
C TRP A 151 -6.60 8.93 -0.90
N ASP A 152 -6.09 9.87 -0.13
CA ASP A 152 -6.84 11.06 0.26
C ASP A 152 -7.13 11.91 -0.97
N ALA A 153 -8.40 12.22 -1.24
CA ALA A 153 -8.81 12.94 -2.43
C ALA A 153 -8.25 14.38 -2.51
N ALA A 154 -7.86 14.97 -1.37
CA ALA A 154 -7.30 16.32 -1.36
C ALA A 154 -5.77 16.32 -1.54
N SER A 155 -5.05 15.41 -0.87
CA SER A 155 -3.57 15.38 -0.97
C SER A 155 -3.04 14.51 -2.11
N GLY A 156 -3.82 13.54 -2.59
CA GLY A 156 -3.36 12.54 -3.55
C GLY A 156 -2.36 11.52 -2.98
N GLU A 157 -2.12 11.53 -1.67
CA GLU A 157 -1.23 10.59 -0.99
C GLU A 157 -1.99 9.35 -0.51
N LEU A 158 -1.35 8.18 -0.57
CA LEU A 158 -1.90 6.94 -0.04
C LEU A 158 -2.09 7.02 1.47
N ALA A 159 -3.32 6.79 1.91
CA ALA A 159 -3.73 6.72 3.31
C ALA A 159 -4.19 5.31 3.71
N ASP A 160 -4.48 4.45 2.73
CA ASP A 160 -4.94 3.08 2.91
C ASP A 160 -4.35 2.18 1.83
N CYS A 161 -3.81 1.04 2.21
CA CYS A 161 -3.25 0.06 1.28
C CYS A 161 -3.66 -1.33 1.72
N VAL A 162 -4.16 -2.14 0.79
CA VAL A 162 -4.63 -3.51 1.05
C VAL A 162 -3.93 -4.47 0.11
N ARG A 163 -3.52 -5.62 0.63
CA ARG A 163 -3.05 -6.74 -0.17
C ARG A 163 -3.85 -7.98 0.21
N ALA A 164 -4.62 -8.53 -0.71
CA ALA A 164 -5.40 -9.77 -0.49
C ALA A 164 -4.92 -10.89 -1.41
N ARG A 165 -4.76 -12.10 -0.89
CA ARG A 165 -4.40 -13.27 -1.71
C ARG A 165 -5.38 -13.44 -2.87
N ALA A 166 -6.68 -13.36 -2.58
CA ALA A 166 -7.72 -13.45 -3.58
C ALA A 166 -8.94 -12.62 -3.18
N ALA A 167 -9.73 -12.20 -4.17
CA ALA A 167 -11.12 -11.82 -3.98
C ALA A 167 -12.02 -12.76 -4.79
N LEU A 168 -13.01 -13.36 -4.12
CA LEU A 168 -14.02 -14.23 -4.71
C LEU A 168 -15.28 -13.41 -4.98
N LEU A 169 -15.76 -13.44 -6.22
CA LEU A 169 -16.89 -12.64 -6.68
C LEU A 169 -18.15 -13.49 -6.73
N ASP A 170 -19.12 -13.17 -5.88
CA ASP A 170 -20.43 -13.83 -5.88
C ASP A 170 -21.34 -13.22 -6.95
N GLN A 171 -21.31 -11.90 -7.05
CA GLN A 171 -22.00 -11.12 -8.07
C GLN A 171 -21.04 -10.08 -8.63
N GLN A 172 -21.06 -9.91 -9.95
CA GLN A 172 -20.25 -8.90 -10.61
C GLN A 172 -21.00 -8.25 -11.78
N GLY A 173 -20.72 -6.97 -11.98
CA GLY A 173 -21.13 -6.18 -13.12
C GLY A 173 -20.09 -5.10 -13.42
N LYS A 174 -20.38 -4.25 -14.40
CA LYS A 174 -19.58 -3.06 -14.69
C LYS A 174 -20.45 -1.81 -14.63
N HIS A 175 -19.91 -0.75 -14.04
CA HIS A 175 -20.49 0.58 -14.06
C HIS A 175 -19.35 1.58 -14.27
N GLU A 176 -19.46 2.49 -15.26
CA GLU A 176 -18.40 3.45 -15.60
C GLU A 176 -17.01 2.81 -15.83
N GLY A 177 -16.98 1.57 -16.33
CA GLY A 177 -15.75 0.79 -16.51
C GLY A 177 -15.21 0.10 -15.26
N SER A 178 -15.70 0.43 -14.06
CA SER A 178 -15.35 -0.21 -12.79
C SER A 178 -16.18 -1.47 -12.52
N LEU A 179 -15.55 -2.47 -11.91
CA LEU A 179 -16.24 -3.62 -11.31
C LEU A 179 -17.10 -3.16 -10.13
N VAL A 180 -18.37 -3.57 -10.16
CA VAL A 180 -19.36 -3.45 -9.07
C VAL A 180 -19.89 -4.83 -8.71
N GLY A 181 -20.36 -5.01 -7.48
CA GLY A 181 -20.90 -6.29 -7.00
C GLY A 181 -20.46 -6.62 -5.59
N ARG A 182 -20.54 -7.90 -5.21
CA ARG A 182 -20.24 -8.36 -3.85
C ARG A 182 -19.48 -9.67 -3.85
N GLY A 183 -18.79 -9.92 -2.76
CA GLY A 183 -17.97 -11.11 -2.61
C GLY A 183 -17.22 -11.13 -1.28
N SER A 184 -16.07 -11.81 -1.27
CA SER A 184 -15.19 -11.84 -0.11
C SER A 184 -13.72 -11.72 -0.49
N MET A 185 -12.96 -10.98 0.32
CA MET A 185 -11.50 -10.93 0.27
C MET A 185 -10.92 -11.99 1.20
N ALA A 186 -10.05 -12.84 0.68
CA ALA A 186 -9.39 -13.91 1.42
C ALA A 186 -7.91 -13.57 1.70
N TYR A 187 -7.47 -13.89 2.91
CA TYR A 187 -6.11 -13.69 3.44
C TYR A 187 -5.54 -12.33 3.06
N PHE A 188 -6.04 -11.28 3.72
CA PHE A 188 -5.63 -9.93 3.38
C PHE A 188 -4.91 -9.23 4.54
N CYS A 189 -3.93 -8.43 4.16
CA CYS A 189 -3.23 -7.47 5.00
C CYS A 189 -3.69 -6.07 4.61
N ARG A 190 -3.89 -5.20 5.59
CA ARG A 190 -4.23 -3.78 5.38
C ARG A 190 -3.31 -2.92 6.22
N ALA A 191 -2.78 -1.87 5.60
CA ALA A 191 -2.04 -0.81 6.26
C ALA A 191 -2.80 0.50 6.05
N ALA A 192 -3.17 1.18 7.13
CA ALA A 192 -3.92 2.43 7.04
C ALA A 192 -3.44 3.47 8.05
N LEU A 193 -3.50 4.74 7.68
CA LEU A 193 -3.22 5.85 8.59
C LEU A 193 -4.50 6.31 9.31
N PRO A 194 -4.50 6.48 10.65
CA PRO A 194 -3.38 6.31 11.59
C PRO A 194 -3.28 4.91 12.24
N HIS A 195 -4.08 3.94 11.80
CA HIS A 195 -4.34 2.68 12.53
C HIS A 195 -3.26 1.59 12.44
N GLY A 196 -2.26 1.75 11.55
CA GLY A 196 -1.15 0.80 11.42
C GLY A 196 -1.48 -0.37 10.49
N VAL A 197 -0.87 -1.54 10.73
CA VAL A 197 -0.98 -2.74 9.89
C VAL A 197 -1.72 -3.84 10.62
N TRP A 198 -2.67 -4.49 9.94
CA TRP A 198 -3.35 -5.66 10.47
C TRP A 198 -3.64 -6.69 9.38
N ARG A 199 -4.11 -7.87 9.80
CA ARG A 199 -4.40 -9.01 8.93
C ARG A 199 -5.75 -9.61 9.28
N SER A 200 -6.44 -10.14 8.29
CA SER A 200 -7.66 -10.93 8.47
C SER A 200 -7.73 -12.07 7.46
N VAL A 201 -8.46 -13.12 7.84
CA VAL A 201 -8.59 -14.35 7.04
C VAL A 201 -9.63 -14.19 5.94
N SER A 202 -10.78 -13.59 6.26
CA SER A 202 -11.83 -13.35 5.28
C SER A 202 -12.67 -12.16 5.71
N LEU A 203 -13.00 -11.28 4.76
CA LEU A 203 -14.02 -10.24 4.96
C LEU A 203 -14.93 -10.15 3.75
N PRO A 204 -16.25 -10.05 3.95
CA PRO A 204 -17.16 -9.72 2.86
C PRO A 204 -16.93 -8.29 2.38
N PHE A 205 -17.25 -8.04 1.11
CA PHE A 205 -17.30 -6.69 0.56
C PHE A 205 -18.49 -6.54 -0.37
N GLU A 206 -18.91 -5.29 -0.53
CA GLU A 206 -19.88 -4.84 -1.52
C GLU A 206 -19.35 -3.55 -2.14
N ILE A 207 -19.48 -3.44 -3.47
CA ILE A 207 -19.16 -2.26 -4.26
C ILE A 207 -20.42 -1.91 -5.04
N THR A 208 -21.02 -0.79 -4.66
CA THR A 208 -22.25 -0.25 -5.26
C THR A 208 -21.93 0.76 -6.35
N GLN A 209 -22.92 1.08 -7.19
CA GLN A 209 -22.74 2.05 -8.28
C GLN A 209 -22.46 3.47 -7.75
N ASP A 210 -23.07 3.84 -6.62
CA ASP A 210 -22.91 5.18 -6.02
C ASP A 210 -21.50 5.45 -5.49
N GLU A 211 -20.74 4.39 -5.26
CA GLU A 211 -19.34 4.45 -4.82
C GLU A 211 -18.38 4.58 -6.01
N VAL A 212 -18.79 4.26 -7.23
CA VAL A 212 -17.87 4.27 -8.39
C VAL A 212 -17.51 5.71 -8.77
N LEU A 213 -16.21 5.94 -9.01
CA LEU A 213 -15.75 7.21 -9.58
C LEU A 213 -16.00 7.24 -11.10
N PRO A 214 -16.26 8.43 -11.69
CA PRO A 214 -16.55 8.55 -13.12
C PRO A 214 -15.48 7.93 -14.03
N GLN A 215 -15.87 7.38 -15.18
CA GLN A 215 -14.94 6.72 -16.11
C GLN A 215 -13.76 7.62 -16.54
N GLN A 216 -13.98 8.93 -16.62
CA GLN A 216 -12.93 9.89 -16.95
C GLN A 216 -11.76 9.85 -15.94
N THR A 217 -12.03 9.59 -14.66
CA THR A 217 -10.98 9.44 -13.64
C THR A 217 -10.14 8.18 -13.87
N LEU A 218 -10.78 7.08 -14.28
CA LEU A 218 -10.07 5.87 -14.72
C LEU A 218 -9.19 6.13 -15.95
N VAL A 219 -9.71 6.86 -16.94
CA VAL A 219 -8.97 7.21 -18.16
C VAL A 219 -7.78 8.10 -17.84
N MET A 220 -7.93 9.13 -17.00
CA MET A 220 -6.81 9.97 -16.57
C MET A 220 -5.71 9.16 -15.87
N LEU A 221 -6.08 8.25 -14.97
CA LEU A 221 -5.12 7.35 -14.32
C LEU A 221 -4.51 6.35 -15.32
N ALA A 222 -5.23 6.04 -16.39
CA ALA A 222 -4.73 5.19 -17.46
C ALA A 222 -3.73 5.92 -18.37
N GLU A 223 -3.97 7.20 -18.67
CA GLU A 223 -3.22 8.02 -19.63
C GLU A 223 -1.99 8.73 -19.02
N GLN A 224 -2.01 9.09 -17.74
CA GLN A 224 -0.86 9.67 -17.01
C GLN A 224 0.32 8.68 -16.82
N THR A 225 0.28 7.54 -17.51
CA THR A 225 1.17 6.39 -17.32
C THR A 225 1.62 5.75 -18.64
N ALA A 226 1.26 6.35 -19.78
CA ALA A 226 1.77 6.00 -21.11
C ALA A 226 3.07 6.76 -21.44
#